data_AF-A0A8S8XWB4-F1
#
_entry.id   AF-A0A8S8XWB4-F1
#
_cell.length_a   1.000
_cell.length_b   1.000
_cell.length_c   1.000
_cell.angle_alpha   90.00
_cell.angle_beta   90.00
_cell.angle_gamma   90.00
#
_symmetry.space_group_name_H-M   'P 1'
#
loop_
_entity.id
_entity.type
_entity.pdbx_description
1 polymer ?
#
loop_
_entity_poly.entity_id
_entity_poly.type
_entity_poly.pdbx_seq_one_letter_code
_entity_poly.pdbx_strand_id
1 'polypeptide(L)'
;MGGSPARFEAGLGHYAGIAGTEAALAYLSDLNLDDVHEHENKINRIMSDGIRDLEGVTIIGPEDANRRGGICSILLDEHLPSHDLAILLDEAAGVMVRSGRHCVHSWFEDRGVSGDSLRASAYFYTSEEDARRFVDVFSEAVNAFNAA
;
A
#
# COMPACT_ATOMS: atom_id res chain seq x y z
N MET A 1 -20.57 -9.37 38.22
CA MET A 1 -20.11 -9.98 36.95
C MET A 1 -21.10 -9.58 35.86
N GLY A 2 -20.79 -8.87 34.78
CA GLY A 2 -19.55 -8.25 34.32
C GLY A 2 -19.85 -6.83 33.78
N GLY A 3 -18.98 -5.89 34.11
CA GLY A 3 -18.96 -4.56 33.49
C GLY A 3 -17.91 -4.55 32.39
N SER A 4 -18.21 -3.94 31.24
CA SER A 4 -17.28 -3.80 30.12
C SER A 4 -16.81 -5.15 29.49
N PRO A 5 -15.97 -5.16 28.44
CA PRO A 5 -16.25 -5.56 27.04
C PRO A 5 -16.99 -6.89 26.79
N ALA A 6 -16.94 -7.84 27.72
CA ALA A 6 -17.48 -9.21 27.59
C ALA A 6 -18.99 -9.29 27.25
N ARG A 7 -19.74 -8.19 27.40
CA ARG A 7 -21.14 -8.10 26.93
C ARG A 7 -21.27 -8.10 25.39
N PHE A 8 -20.19 -7.82 24.67
CA PHE A 8 -20.14 -7.74 23.21
C PHE A 8 -19.39 -8.91 22.56
N GLU A 9 -18.77 -9.80 23.36
CA GLU A 9 -17.91 -10.90 22.89
C GLU A 9 -18.55 -12.24 23.24
N ALA A 10 -19.69 -12.54 22.59
CA ALA A 10 -20.43 -13.76 22.85
C ALA A 10 -19.72 -15.00 22.28
N GLY A 11 -19.77 -16.11 23.03
CA GLY A 11 -19.24 -17.40 22.60
C GLY A 11 -17.77 -17.60 22.95
N LEU A 12 -17.14 -18.59 22.33
CA LEU A 12 -15.71 -18.87 22.52
C LEU A 12 -14.90 -17.84 21.74
N GLY A 13 -14.04 -17.10 22.45
CA GLY A 13 -13.13 -16.14 21.85
C GLY A 13 -12.07 -16.80 20.97
N HIS A 14 -11.51 -16.02 20.06
CA HIS A 14 -10.37 -16.45 19.24
C HIS A 14 -9.06 -16.38 20.05
N TYR A 15 -8.90 -17.30 21.01
CA TYR A 15 -7.80 -17.27 21.99
C TYR A 15 -6.41 -17.22 21.35
N ALA A 16 -6.19 -17.97 20.26
CA ALA A 16 -4.91 -17.96 19.54
C ALA A 16 -4.60 -16.59 18.93
N GLY A 17 -5.59 -15.94 18.30
CA GLY A 17 -5.43 -14.59 17.76
C GLY A 17 -5.20 -13.53 18.84
N ILE A 18 -5.87 -13.65 19.99
CA ILE A 18 -5.65 -12.77 21.15
C ILE A 18 -4.20 -12.89 21.65
N ALA A 19 -3.72 -14.11 21.90
CA ALA A 19 -2.34 -14.34 22.34
C ALA A 19 -1.30 -13.87 21.30
N GLY A 20 -1.56 -14.10 20.01
CA GLY A 20 -0.69 -13.59 18.93
C GLY A 20 -0.67 -12.06 18.85
N THR A 21 -1.81 -11.41 19.09
CA THR A 21 -1.91 -9.95 19.12
C THR A 21 -1.13 -9.37 20.29
N GLU A 22 -1.19 -10.00 21.46
CA GLU A 22 -0.37 -9.61 22.62
C GLU A 22 1.13 -9.61 22.28
N ALA A 23 1.62 -10.67 21.64
CA ALA A 23 3.02 -10.75 21.22
C ALA A 23 3.39 -9.68 20.18
N ALA A 24 2.52 -9.43 19.21
CA ALA A 24 2.72 -8.37 18.20
C ALA A 24 2.74 -6.97 18.84
N LEU A 25 1.85 -6.71 19.80
CA LEU A 25 1.82 -5.45 20.54
C LEU A 25 3.08 -5.26 21.38
N ALA A 26 3.57 -6.30 22.04
CA ALA A 26 4.84 -6.23 22.79
C ALA A 26 6.00 -5.88 21.84
N TYR A 27 6.09 -6.54 20.70
CA TYR A 27 7.11 -6.24 19.69
C TYR A 27 7.05 -4.79 19.20
N LEU A 28 5.86 -4.29 18.84
CA LEU A 28 5.69 -2.91 18.38
C LEU A 28 5.91 -1.87 19.49
N SER A 29 5.60 -2.22 20.75
CA SER A 29 5.81 -1.33 21.90
C SER A 29 7.29 -1.14 22.25
N ASP A 30 8.13 -2.10 21.87
CA ASP A 30 9.59 -2.00 22.02
C ASP A 30 10.24 -1.13 20.91
N LEU A 31 9.50 -0.85 19.83
CA LEU A 31 9.95 0.07 18.77
C LEU A 31 9.63 1.52 19.13
N ASN A 32 10.45 2.44 18.62
CA ASN A 32 10.09 3.85 18.59
C ASN A 32 9.15 4.12 17.40
N LEU A 33 7.88 4.43 17.68
CA LEU A 33 6.87 4.65 16.63
C LEU A 33 7.11 5.93 15.82
N ASP A 34 7.83 6.90 16.36
CA ASP A 34 8.22 8.09 15.59
C ASP A 34 9.26 7.69 14.52
N ASP A 35 10.24 6.85 14.87
CA ASP A 35 11.22 6.33 13.90
C ASP A 35 10.55 5.46 12.82
N VAL A 36 9.55 4.65 13.21
CA VAL A 36 8.72 3.87 12.26
C VAL A 36 8.00 4.79 11.29
N HIS A 37 7.37 5.87 11.78
CA HIS A 37 6.66 6.81 10.95
C HIS A 37 7.58 7.57 10.00
N GLU A 38 8.75 8.02 10.48
CA GLU A 38 9.77 8.66 9.66
C GLU A 38 10.27 7.72 8.55
N HIS A 39 10.50 6.44 8.88
CA HIS A 39 10.90 5.43 7.92
C HIS A 39 9.83 5.19 6.84
N GLU A 40 8.56 5.01 7.23
CA GLU A 40 7.45 4.88 6.28
C GLU A 40 7.38 6.07 5.31
N ASN A 41 7.50 7.30 5.84
CA ASN A 41 7.47 8.51 5.04
C ASN A 41 8.66 8.57 4.07
N LYS A 42 9.85 8.12 4.50
CA LYS A 42 11.04 8.03 3.64
C LYS A 42 10.82 7.05 2.49
N ILE A 43 10.28 5.87 2.77
CA ILE A 43 10.00 4.86 1.75
C ILE A 43 8.92 5.36 0.77
N ASN A 44 7.83 5.96 1.27
CA ASN A 44 6.80 6.52 0.39
C ASN A 44 7.34 7.65 -0.49
N ARG A 45 8.26 8.48 0.03
CA ARG A 45 8.91 9.51 -0.78
C ARG A 45 9.71 8.91 -1.93
N ILE A 46 10.51 7.87 -1.69
CA ILE A 46 11.25 7.16 -2.74
C ILE A 46 10.27 6.64 -3.82
N MET A 47 9.21 5.95 -3.39
CA MET A 47 8.20 5.42 -4.33
C MET A 47 7.51 6.53 -5.13
N SER A 48 7.10 7.61 -4.45
CA SER A 48 6.32 8.70 -5.05
C SER A 48 7.16 9.52 -6.02
N ASP A 49 8.35 9.94 -5.60
CA ASP A 49 9.25 10.74 -6.43
C ASP A 49 9.71 9.94 -7.66
N GLY A 50 9.83 8.62 -7.53
CA GLY A 50 10.23 7.74 -8.62
C GLY A 50 9.18 7.55 -9.72
N ILE A 51 7.88 7.70 -9.41
CA ILE A 51 6.80 7.39 -10.36
C ILE A 51 5.94 8.59 -10.76
N ARG A 52 6.00 9.71 -10.02
CA ARG A 52 5.07 10.84 -10.17
C ARG A 52 5.08 11.50 -11.55
N ASP A 53 6.19 11.39 -12.27
CA ASP A 53 6.39 12.02 -13.58
C ASP A 53 6.19 11.03 -14.74
N LEU A 54 5.77 9.79 -14.47
CA LEU A 54 5.45 8.80 -15.49
C LEU A 54 4.13 9.17 -16.20
N GLU A 55 4.12 9.04 -17.53
CA GLU A 55 2.92 9.27 -18.34
C GLU A 55 1.84 8.24 -17.99
N GLY A 56 0.60 8.73 -17.81
CA GLY A 56 -0.55 7.90 -17.45
C GLY A 56 -0.60 7.46 -15.98
N VAL A 57 0.29 7.99 -15.13
CA VAL A 57 0.37 7.68 -13.69
C VAL A 57 -0.10 8.88 -12.87
N THR A 58 -1.03 8.67 -11.95
CA THR A 58 -1.49 9.70 -11.01
C THR A 58 -1.56 9.15 -9.60
N ILE A 59 -0.85 9.77 -8.65
CA ILE A 59 -0.89 9.36 -7.24
C ILE A 59 -2.19 9.86 -6.59
N ILE A 60 -2.89 8.98 -5.87
CA ILE A 60 -4.08 9.32 -5.08
C ILE A 60 -3.67 9.93 -3.75
N GLY A 61 -4.14 11.15 -3.47
CA GLY A 61 -3.96 11.84 -2.20
C GLY A 61 -3.07 13.09 -2.32
N PRO A 62 -2.60 13.66 -1.20
CA PRO A 62 -1.71 14.81 -1.22
C PRO A 62 -0.38 14.49 -1.95
N GLU A 63 0.15 15.46 -2.71
CA GLU A 63 1.46 15.32 -3.36
C GLU A 63 2.58 15.04 -2.35
N ASP A 64 2.53 15.71 -1.20
CA ASP A 64 3.47 15.49 -0.11
C ASP A 64 3.31 14.08 0.49
N ALA A 65 4.30 13.22 0.23
CA ALA A 65 4.35 11.85 0.72
C ALA A 65 4.28 11.74 2.26
N ASN A 66 4.75 12.76 3.00
CA ASN A 66 4.70 12.76 4.47
C ASN A 66 3.26 12.80 5.02
N ARG A 67 2.28 13.13 4.17
CA ARG A 67 0.85 13.16 4.52
C ARG A 67 0.12 11.86 4.19
N ARG A 68 0.84 10.82 3.76
CA ARG A 68 0.26 9.53 3.31
C ARG A 68 0.78 8.30 4.07
N GLY A 69 1.79 8.43 4.95
CA GLY A 69 2.40 7.30 5.67
C GLY A 69 3.07 6.33 4.71
N GLY A 70 3.06 5.02 4.97
CA GLY A 70 3.64 4.00 4.07
C GLY A 70 2.85 3.66 2.78
N ILE A 71 1.74 4.36 2.46
CA ILE A 71 0.84 3.96 1.36
C ILE A 71 0.99 4.86 0.11
N CYS A 72 1.27 4.23 -1.03
CA CYS A 72 1.26 4.85 -2.35
C CYS A 72 0.20 4.19 -3.24
N SER A 73 -0.97 4.82 -3.34
CA SER A 73 -2.06 4.41 -4.23
C SER A 73 -1.98 5.19 -5.53
N ILE A 74 -2.17 4.51 -6.66
CA ILE A 74 -1.88 5.00 -8.00
C ILE A 74 -3.09 4.75 -8.90
N LEU A 75 -3.61 5.80 -9.52
CA LEU A 75 -4.49 5.71 -10.67
C LEU A 75 -3.65 5.61 -11.94
N LEU A 76 -4.18 4.82 -12.86
CA LEU A 76 -3.56 4.50 -14.13
C LEU A 76 -4.58 4.80 -15.23
N ASP A 77 -4.11 5.37 -16.33
CA ASP A 77 -4.93 5.62 -17.50
C ASP A 77 -5.45 4.31 -18.12
N GLU A 78 -6.46 4.41 -18.99
CA GLU A 78 -7.19 3.24 -19.52
C GLU A 78 -6.29 2.23 -20.27
N HIS A 79 -5.17 2.69 -20.85
CA HIS A 79 -4.20 1.85 -21.57
C HIS A 79 -3.18 1.17 -20.64
N LEU A 80 -3.25 1.41 -19.33
CA LEU A 80 -2.39 0.84 -18.29
C LEU A 80 -3.23 -0.02 -17.32
N PRO A 81 -3.59 -1.27 -17.68
CA PRO A 81 -4.45 -2.09 -16.83
C PRO A 81 -3.76 -2.43 -15.51
N SER A 82 -4.29 -1.91 -14.40
CA SER A 82 -3.66 -2.04 -13.08
C SER A 82 -3.47 -3.48 -12.61
N HIS A 83 -4.35 -4.41 -13.02
CA HIS A 83 -4.22 -5.83 -12.70
C HIS A 83 -3.08 -6.49 -13.46
N ASP A 84 -2.94 -6.20 -14.76
CA ASP A 84 -1.88 -6.77 -15.60
C ASP A 84 -0.52 -6.25 -15.16
N LEU A 85 -0.43 -4.95 -14.81
CA LEU A 85 0.77 -4.37 -14.20
C LEU A 85 1.13 -5.09 -12.89
N ALA A 86 0.16 -5.34 -12.00
CA ALA A 86 0.43 -6.04 -10.74
C ALA A 86 0.96 -7.46 -10.95
N ILE A 87 0.43 -8.20 -11.93
CA ILE A 87 0.92 -9.54 -12.31
C ILE A 87 2.34 -9.43 -12.87
N LEU A 88 2.59 -8.49 -13.79
CA LEU A 88 3.91 -8.30 -14.39
C LEU A 88 4.98 -7.99 -13.33
N LEU A 89 4.67 -7.10 -12.38
CA LEU A 89 5.58 -6.76 -11.27
C LEU A 89 5.95 -7.99 -10.43
N ASP A 90 4.98 -8.85 -10.13
CA ASP A 90 5.19 -10.11 -9.41
C ASP A 90 6.04 -11.09 -10.23
N GLU A 91 5.64 -11.37 -11.47
CA GLU A 91 6.30 -12.38 -12.31
C GLU A 91 7.71 -11.98 -12.76
N ALA A 92 7.93 -10.71 -13.09
CA ALA A 92 9.21 -10.24 -13.62
C ALA A 92 10.26 -10.03 -12.53
N ALA A 93 9.84 -9.58 -11.34
CA ALA A 93 10.77 -9.10 -10.32
C ALA A 93 10.42 -9.48 -8.88
N GLY A 94 9.33 -10.22 -8.63
CA GLY A 94 8.86 -10.56 -7.29
C GLY A 94 8.36 -9.34 -6.50
N VAL A 95 7.92 -8.29 -7.20
CA VAL A 95 7.41 -7.06 -6.57
C VAL A 95 5.91 -7.20 -6.33
N MET A 96 5.53 -7.46 -5.09
CA MET A 96 4.13 -7.68 -4.73
C MET A 96 3.41 -6.37 -4.43
N VAL A 97 2.42 -6.06 -5.27
CA VAL A 97 1.49 -4.93 -5.09
C VAL A 97 0.06 -5.44 -5.14
N ARG A 98 -0.92 -4.57 -4.87
CA ARG A 98 -2.34 -4.92 -5.01
C ARG A 98 -3.00 -4.05 -6.05
N SER A 99 -3.73 -4.64 -7.00
CA SER A 99 -4.67 -3.93 -7.86
C SER A 99 -6.09 -3.98 -7.29
N GLY A 100 -6.95 -3.08 -7.77
CA GLY A 100 -8.38 -3.01 -7.45
C GLY A 100 -8.78 -1.74 -6.70
N ARG A 101 -10.01 -1.69 -6.20
CA ARG A 101 -10.56 -0.53 -5.47
C ARG A 101 -10.36 -0.57 -3.96
N HIS A 102 -9.55 -1.50 -3.45
CA HIS A 102 -9.12 -1.58 -2.05
C HIS A 102 -10.24 -1.46 -0.99
N CYS A 103 -11.39 -2.07 -1.26
CA CYS A 103 -12.58 -2.01 -0.41
C CYS A 103 -13.21 -0.61 -0.24
N VAL A 104 -12.88 0.37 -1.08
CA VAL A 104 -13.41 1.75 -1.05
C VAL A 104 -14.15 2.12 -2.34
N HIS A 105 -14.96 1.20 -2.87
CA HIS A 105 -15.68 1.34 -4.15
C HIS A 105 -16.48 2.64 -4.27
N SER A 106 -17.16 3.06 -3.20
CA SER A 106 -17.96 4.29 -3.19
C SER A 106 -17.13 5.55 -3.45
N TRP A 107 -15.86 5.57 -3.06
CA TRP A 107 -14.96 6.69 -3.31
C TRP A 107 -14.63 6.84 -4.81
N PHE A 108 -14.47 5.72 -5.51
CA PHE A 108 -14.21 5.68 -6.96
C PHE A 108 -15.43 6.17 -7.74
N GLU A 109 -16.61 5.64 -7.40
CA GLU A 109 -17.88 6.02 -8.03
C GLU A 109 -18.21 7.51 -7.83
N ASP A 110 -18.05 8.03 -6.61
CA ASP A 110 -18.25 9.45 -6.28
C ASP A 110 -17.35 10.39 -7.09
N ARG A 111 -16.17 9.92 -7.51
CA ARG A 111 -15.19 10.69 -8.30
C ARG A 111 -15.28 10.42 -9.80
N GLY A 112 -16.19 9.56 -10.24
CA GLY A 112 -16.30 9.16 -11.65
C GLY A 112 -15.06 8.44 -12.17
N VAL A 113 -14.28 7.79 -11.30
CA VAL A 113 -13.12 6.99 -11.70
C VAL A 113 -13.64 5.60 -12.07
N SER A 114 -13.68 5.31 -13.37
CA SER A 114 -14.16 4.04 -13.92
C SER A 114 -13.18 2.89 -13.68
N GLY A 115 -11.88 3.18 -13.70
CA GLY A 115 -10.80 2.22 -13.53
C GLY A 115 -10.50 1.78 -12.09
N ASP A 116 -9.65 0.77 -11.97
CA ASP A 116 -9.10 0.28 -10.71
C ASP A 116 -7.73 0.90 -10.44
N SER A 117 -7.36 1.06 -9.17
CA SER A 117 -6.03 1.53 -8.78
C SER A 117 -5.03 0.39 -8.57
N LEU A 118 -3.76 0.75 -8.53
CA LEU A 118 -2.67 -0.06 -8.00
C LEU A 118 -2.17 0.55 -6.68
N ARG A 119 -1.87 -0.27 -5.68
CA ARG A 119 -1.37 0.19 -4.38
C ARG A 119 -0.11 -0.55 -3.97
N ALA A 120 0.97 0.20 -3.79
CA ALA A 120 2.16 -0.20 -3.07
C ALA A 120 2.03 0.25 -1.61
N SER A 121 2.31 -0.64 -0.66
CA SER A 121 2.20 -0.36 0.77
C SER A 121 3.44 -0.86 1.49
N ALA A 122 4.17 0.07 2.09
CA ALA A 122 5.38 -0.17 2.85
C ALA A 122 5.09 -0.15 4.36
N TYR A 123 5.97 -0.78 5.13
CA TYR A 123 5.99 -0.67 6.58
C TYR A 123 7.44 -0.54 7.10
N PHE A 124 7.66 -0.59 8.41
CA PHE A 124 8.99 -0.42 9.01
C PHE A 124 10.05 -1.43 8.54
N TYR A 125 9.63 -2.60 8.07
CA TYR A 125 10.53 -3.64 7.56
C TYR A 125 10.83 -3.51 6.05
N THR A 126 10.14 -2.62 5.33
CA THR A 126 10.41 -2.39 3.90
C THR A 126 11.68 -1.58 3.75
N SER A 127 12.63 -2.06 2.94
CA SER A 127 13.89 -1.37 2.74
C SER A 127 13.81 -0.31 1.64
N GLU A 128 14.78 0.61 1.60
CA GLU A 128 14.93 1.54 0.46
C GLU A 128 15.23 0.79 -0.85
N GLU A 129 15.88 -0.37 -0.77
CA GLU A 129 16.15 -1.22 -1.93
C GLU A 129 14.85 -1.79 -2.50
N ASP A 130 13.94 -2.27 -1.65
CA ASP A 130 12.61 -2.73 -2.09
C ASP A 130 11.83 -1.60 -2.78
N ALA A 131 11.91 -0.38 -2.22
CA ALA A 131 11.25 0.80 -2.78
C ALA A 131 11.81 1.18 -4.15
N ARG A 132 13.14 1.19 -4.31
CA ARG A 132 13.81 1.45 -5.58
C ARG A 132 13.50 0.36 -6.60
N ARG A 133 13.52 -0.91 -6.18
CA ARG A 133 13.15 -2.05 -7.03
C ARG A 133 11.72 -1.93 -7.54
N PHE A 134 10.78 -1.51 -6.69
CA PHE A 134 9.42 -1.19 -7.13
C PHE A 134 9.42 -0.07 -8.18
N VAL A 135 10.09 1.05 -7.93
CA VAL A 135 10.16 2.19 -8.87
C VAL A 135 10.72 1.77 -10.22
N ASP A 136 11.85 1.05 -10.23
CA ASP A 136 12.53 0.65 -11.46
C ASP A 136 11.63 -0.25 -12.31
N VAL A 137 11.09 -1.32 -11.72
CA VAL A 137 10.26 -2.30 -12.42
C VAL A 137 8.92 -1.70 -12.84
N PHE A 138 8.31 -0.88 -11.99
CA PHE A 138 7.05 -0.21 -12.32
C PHE A 138 7.23 0.78 -13.48
N SER A 139 8.32 1.56 -13.46
CA SER A 139 8.63 2.50 -14.54
C SER A 139 8.89 1.79 -15.86
N GLU A 140 9.66 0.69 -15.84
CA GLU A 140 9.87 -0.16 -17.02
C GLU A 140 8.56 -0.72 -17.56
N ALA A 141 7.68 -1.21 -16.68
CA ALA A 141 6.38 -1.76 -17.06
C ALA A 141 5.51 -0.69 -17.71
N VAL A 142 5.33 0.48 -17.08
CA VAL A 142 4.54 1.59 -17.64
C VAL A 142 5.08 2.01 -19.02
N ASN A 143 6.39 2.18 -19.14
CA ASN A 143 7.01 2.54 -20.43
C ASN A 143 6.80 1.47 -21.51
N ALA A 144 6.82 0.18 -21.15
CA ALA A 144 6.57 -0.91 -22.08
C ALA A 144 5.13 -0.91 -22.61
N PHE A 145 4.15 -0.59 -21.76
CA PHE A 145 2.76 -0.43 -22.19
C PHE A 145 2.55 0.82 -23.05
N ASN A 146 3.23 1.94 -22.74
CA ASN A 146 3.12 3.18 -23.52
C ASN A 146 3.79 3.09 -24.90
N ALA A 147 4.75 2.17 -25.07
CA ALA A 147 5.43 1.93 -26.34
C ALA A 147 4.68 0.95 -27.27
N ALA A 148 3.62 0.29 -26.78
CA ALA A 148 2.83 -0.70 -27.51
C ALA A 148 1.65 -0.08 -28.26
#